data_AF-A0A930A451-F1
#
_entry.id   AF-A0A930A451-F1
#
_cell.length_a   1.000
_cell.length_b   1.000
_cell.length_c   1.000
_cell.angle_alpha   90.00
_cell.angle_beta   90.00
_cell.angle_gamma   90.00
#
_symmetry.space_group_name_H-M   'P 1'
#
loop_
_entity.id
_entity.type
_entity.pdbx_description
1 polymer ?
#
loop_
_entity_poly.entity_id
_entity_poly.type
_entity_poly.pdbx_seq_one_letter_code
_entity_poly.pdbx_strand_id
1 'polypeptide(L)' 'NDLCKKVHEAFLENHIYTVKVNHGIRVGLCSLPSHKIYGLAKKMKEIEDTILK' A
#
# COMPACT_ATOMS: atom_id res chain seq x y z
N ASN A 1 -5.43 -3.93 -15.30
CA ASN A 1 -3.99 -3.77 -14.94
C ASN A 1 -3.69 -2.37 -14.38
N ASP A 2 -4.49 -1.36 -14.71
CA ASP A 2 -4.36 0.04 -14.23
C ASP A 2 -4.64 0.27 -12.75
N LEU A 3 -5.67 -0.36 -12.18
CA LEU A 3 -6.06 -0.11 -10.78
C LEU A 3 -4.91 -0.44 -9.81
N CYS A 4 -4.25 -1.58 -10.00
CA CYS A 4 -3.10 -1.99 -9.21
C CYS A 4 -1.91 -1.03 -9.36
N LYS A 5 -1.77 -0.38 -10.52
CA LYS A 5 -0.71 0.62 -10.78
C LYS A 5 -1.01 1.92 -10.03
N LYS A 6 -2.25 2.42 -10.11
CA LYS A 6 -2.72 3.59 -9.35
C LYS A 6 -2.60 3.39 -7.84
N VAL A 7 -3.05 2.24 -7.34
CA VAL A 7 -2.94 1.89 -5.91
C VAL A 7 -1.48 1.81 -5.48
N HIS A 8 -0.61 1.25 -6.31
CA HIS A 8 0.83 1.19 -6.04
C HIS A 8 1.49 2.59 -6.01
N GLU A 9 1.14 3.48 -6.95
CA GLU A 9 1.62 4.87 -6.96
C GLU A 9 1.16 5.64 -5.72
N ALA A 10 -0.12 5.52 -5.34
CA ALA A 10 -0.62 6.19 -4.15
C ALA A 10 -0.02 5.65 -2.84
N PHE A 11 0.31 4.35 -2.78
CA PHE A 11 1.09 3.81 -1.68
C PHE A 11 2.49 4.41 -1.62
N LEU A 12 3.17 4.57 -2.76
CA LEU A 12 4.47 5.23 -2.83
C LEU A 12 4.41 6.70 -2.37
N GLU A 13 3.39 7.46 -2.78
CA GLU A 13 3.17 8.84 -2.32
C GLU A 13 2.95 8.93 -0.81
N ASN A 14 2.32 7.91 -0.22
CA ASN A 14 2.11 7.81 1.23
C ASN A 14 3.30 7.19 1.99
N HIS A 15 4.48 7.07 1.35
CA HIS A 15 5.68 6.43 1.89
C HIS A 15 5.51 4.94 2.26
N ILE A 16 4.56 4.26 1.64
CA ILE A 16 4.33 2.82 1.78
C ILE A 16 4.98 2.13 0.58
N TYR A 17 6.20 1.64 0.79
CA TYR A 17 6.94 0.92 -0.24
C TYR A 17 6.37 -0.49 -0.42
N THR A 18 5.79 -0.71 -1.60
CA THR A 18 5.18 -1.98 -1.98
C THR A 18 5.79 -2.51 -3.27
N VAL A 19 5.62 -3.80 -3.55
CA VAL A 19 6.07 -4.43 -4.78
C VAL A 19 4.88 -5.08 -5.46
N LYS A 20 4.66 -4.76 -6.75
CA LYS A 20 3.62 -5.40 -7.56
C LYS A 20 4.04 -6.83 -7.89
N VAL A 21 3.16 -7.79 -7.61
CA VAL A 21 3.31 -9.21 -7.95
C VAL A 21 2.12 -9.65 -8.83
N ASN A 22 2.23 -10.81 -9.50
CA ASN A 22 1.22 -11.25 -10.47
C ASN A 22 -0.22 -11.31 -9.93
N HIS A 23 -0.40 -11.60 -8.65
CA HIS A 23 -1.72 -11.70 -8.00
C HIS A 23 -2.00 -10.60 -6.96
N GLY A 24 -1.22 -9.52 -6.91
CA GLY A 24 -1.48 -8.43 -5.94
C GLY A 24 -0.27 -7.56 -5.61
N ILE A 25 -0.23 -7.12 -4.35
CA ILE A 25 0.76 -6.16 -3.84
C ILE A 25 1.42 -6.75 -2.59
N ARG A 26 2.76 -6.82 -2.58
CA ARG A 26 3.55 -7.27 -1.44
C ARG A 26 4.13 -6.08 -0.69
N VAL A 27 3.94 -6.02 0.63
CA VAL A 27 4.47 -4.95 1.48
C VAL A 27 5.72 -5.44 2.21
N GLY A 28 6.81 -4.68 2.16
CA GLY A 28 8.05 -4.98 2.88
C GLY A 28 7.98 -4.50 4.32
N LEU A 29 7.53 -5.34 5.25
CA LEU A 29 7.40 -4.98 6.67
C LEU A 29 8.69 -5.20 7.48
N CYS A 30 9.63 -6.01 6.97
CA CYS A 30 10.78 -6.52 7.73
C CYS A 30 11.72 -5.42 8.28
N SER A 31 11.73 -4.25 7.65
CA SER A 31 12.59 -3.12 8.02
C SER A 31 11.83 -1.98 8.70
N LEU A 32 10.53 -2.15 8.99
CA LEU A 32 9.70 -1.12 9.61
C LEU A 32 9.65 -1.32 11.13
N PRO A 33 9.83 -0.26 11.92
CA PRO A 33 9.62 -0.36 13.36
C PRO A 33 8.14 -0.60 13.68
N SER A 34 7.88 -1.40 14.71
CA SER A 34 6.55 -1.87 15.10
C SER A 34 5.52 -0.75 15.29
N HIS A 35 5.93 0.42 15.79
CA HIS A 35 5.06 1.59 15.94
C HIS A 35 4.50 2.12 14.61
N LYS A 36 5.19 1.92 13.48
CA LYS A 36 4.68 2.31 12.14
C LYS A 36 3.79 1.25 11.50
N ILE A 37 3.82 0.01 12.01
CA ILE A 37 2.97 -1.07 11.53
C ILE A 37 1.54 -0.89 12.05
N TYR A 38 1.40 -0.37 13.28
CA TYR A 38 0.09 -0.04 13.85
C TYR A 38 -0.62 1.02 12.99
N GLY A 39 -1.80 0.66 12.48
CA GLY A 39 -2.61 1.52 11.62
C GLY A 39 -2.24 1.49 10.14
N LEU A 40 -1.20 0.75 9.75
CA LEU A 40 -0.81 0.62 8.34
C LEU A 40 -1.94 0.02 7.48
N ALA A 41 -2.56 -1.07 7.96
CA ALA A 41 -3.69 -1.70 7.26
C ALA A 41 -4.88 -0.75 7.07
N LYS A 42 -5.16 0.10 8.07
CA LYS A 42 -6.23 1.11 7.98
C LYS A 42 -5.91 2.16 6.92
N LYS A 43 -4.69 2.71 6.95
CA LYS A 43 -4.23 3.66 5.91
C LYS A 43 -4.29 3.05 4.52
N MET A 44 -3.87 1.79 4.37
CA MET A 44 -3.92 1.11 3.07
C MET A 44 -5.36 1.00 2.55
N LYS A 45 -6.31 0.69 3.42
CA LYS A 45 -7.74 0.65 3.09
C LYS A 45 -8.29 2.03 2.70
N GLU A 46 -7.92 3.09 3.41
CA GLU A 46 -8.37 4.46 3.12
C GLU A 46 -7.86 4.96 1.75
N ILE A 47 -6.60 4.64 1.41
CA ILE A 47 -6.02 4.95 0.10
C ILE A 47 -6.72 4.14 -1.00
N GLU A 48 -6.99 2.86 -0.76
CA GLU A 48 -7.72 2.02 -1.72
C GLU A 48 -9.15 2.51 -1.94
N ASP A 49 -9.89 2.88 -0.88
CA ASP A 49 -11.25 3.45 -0.97
C ASP A 49 -11.29 4.75 -1.76
N THR A 50 -10.25 5.58 -1.62
CA THR A 50 -10.11 6.85 -2.36
C THR A 50 -9.90 6.62 -3.86
N ILE A 51 -9.27 5.50 -4.25
CA ILE A 51 -9.01 5.17 -5.67
C ILE A 51 -10.15 4.35 -6.30
N LEU A 52 -10.91 3.62 -5.48
CA LEU A 52 -12.06 2.84 -5.93
C LEU A 52 -13.35 3.66 -6.08
N LYS A 53 -13.41 4.85 -5.45
CA LYS A 53 -14.46 5.86 -5.68
C LYS A 53 -14.29 6.55 -7.03
#